data_AF-A0A534ND66-F1
#
_entry.id   AF-A0A534ND66-F1
#
_cell.length_a   1.000
_cell.length_b   1.000
_cell.length_c   1.000
_cell.angle_alpha   90.00
_cell.angle_beta   90.00
_cell.angle_gamma   90.00
#
_symmetry.space_group_name_H-M   'P 1'
#
loop_
_entity.id
_entity.type
_entity.pdbx_description
1 polymer ?
#
loop_
_entity_poly.entity_id
_entity_poly.type
_entity_poly.pdbx_seq_one_letter_code
_entity_poly.pdbx_strand_id
1 'polypeptide(L)'
;MSLINVEPLTLKQVQELLDPGVTLLEYFVVRGAVLLWVVEKDRVRFVNIPINRGDLVAKVAALRDTVYQIDEKERFNALSQELYRLLIEPALPHIRGKELLIIPHDVLHYLPYQALVSSQGKYLIQDYPIYYLSSASLMQFTREKRRTSREGDRALVMANPNLGDEAYNLRFAEREAKEIARVYPAERCLSPEGSYQA
;
A
#
# COMPACT_ATOMS: atom_id res chain seq x y z
N MET A 1 25.03 10.97 15.66
CA MET A 1 23.84 10.63 14.85
C MET A 1 22.86 11.79 14.96
N SER A 2 22.68 12.56 13.89
CA SER A 2 21.72 13.67 13.88
C SER A 2 20.31 13.07 13.81
N LEU A 3 19.49 13.32 14.83
CA LEU A 3 18.05 13.10 14.74
C LEU A 3 17.52 14.08 13.69
N ILE A 4 17.16 13.57 12.52
CA ILE A 4 16.47 14.34 11.50
C ILE A 4 15.12 14.69 12.09
N ASN A 5 14.97 15.92 12.59
CA ASN A 5 13.68 16.45 12.98
C ASN A 5 12.92 16.77 11.69
N VAL A 6 12.02 15.88 11.28
CA VAL A 6 11.14 16.14 10.14
C VAL A 6 9.99 16.97 10.67
N GLU A 7 9.98 18.27 10.35
CA GLU A 7 8.83 19.10 10.68
C GLU A 7 7.59 18.53 9.97
N PRO A 8 6.48 18.29 10.71
CA PRO A 8 5.27 17.75 10.12
C PRO A 8 4.69 18.75 9.13
N LEU A 9 4.23 18.25 7.99
CA LEU A 9 3.55 19.09 7.01
C LEU A 9 2.22 19.60 7.59
N THR A 10 1.91 20.85 7.30
CA THR A 10 0.56 21.41 7.52
C THR A 10 -0.44 20.79 6.54
N LEU A 11 -1.72 20.80 6.90
CA LEU A 11 -2.80 20.34 6.00
C LEU A 11 -2.71 20.99 4.61
N LYS A 12 -2.47 22.31 4.56
CA LYS A 12 -2.38 23.04 3.30
C LYS A 12 -1.22 22.52 2.42
N GLN A 13 -0.06 22.25 3.02
CA GLN A 13 1.07 21.67 2.29
C GLN A 13 0.76 20.27 1.77
N VAL A 14 0.08 19.43 2.57
CA VAL A 14 -0.40 18.11 2.11
C VAL A 14 -1.33 18.27 0.90
N GLN A 15 -2.31 19.17 0.97
CA GLN A 15 -3.25 19.45 -0.12
C GLN A 15 -2.57 19.98 -1.39
N GLU A 16 -1.54 20.83 -1.25
CA GLU A 16 -0.74 21.33 -2.37
C GLU A 16 0.10 20.22 -3.03
N LEU A 17 0.56 19.24 -2.24
CA LEU A 17 1.33 18.10 -2.72
C LEU A 17 0.47 16.99 -3.34
N LEU A 18 -0.84 16.95 -3.08
CA LEU A 18 -1.75 15.97 -3.70
C LEU A 18 -1.87 16.17 -5.22
N ASP A 19 -1.63 15.09 -5.94
CA ASP A 19 -1.87 15.02 -7.38
C ASP A 19 -3.38 15.17 -7.66
N PRO A 20 -3.78 15.78 -8.80
CA PRO A 20 -5.18 15.90 -9.16
C PRO A 20 -5.86 14.53 -9.27
N GLY A 21 -7.01 14.36 -8.62
CA GLY A 21 -7.78 13.11 -8.67
C GLY A 21 -7.39 12.06 -7.61
N VAL A 22 -6.43 12.37 -6.73
CA VAL A 22 -6.09 11.53 -5.57
C VAL A 22 -6.87 11.96 -4.33
N THR A 23 -7.49 11.00 -3.65
CA THR A 23 -8.03 11.19 -2.29
C THR A 23 -7.11 10.49 -1.29
N LEU A 24 -6.66 11.23 -0.27
CA LEU A 24 -5.82 10.70 0.80
C LEU A 24 -6.68 10.25 1.99
N LEU A 25 -6.45 9.02 2.45
CA LEU A 25 -7.06 8.42 3.63
C LEU A 25 -5.99 8.22 4.69
N GLU A 26 -5.95 9.09 5.69
CA GLU A 26 -5.01 9.00 6.80
C GLU A 26 -5.70 8.45 8.04
N TYR A 27 -5.21 7.30 8.50
CA TYR A 27 -5.73 6.59 9.65
C TYR A 27 -4.83 6.82 10.87
N PHE A 28 -5.44 6.96 12.04
CA PHE A 28 -4.73 6.97 13.31
C PHE A 28 -5.51 6.18 14.36
N VAL A 29 -4.88 5.12 14.87
CA VAL A 29 -5.52 4.18 15.80
C VAL A 29 -5.28 4.64 17.23
N VAL A 30 -6.36 4.84 17.99
CA VAL A 30 -6.33 5.12 19.43
C VAL A 30 -7.04 3.99 20.18
N ARG A 31 -7.05 4.04 21.53
CA ARG A 31 -7.53 2.91 22.35
C ARG A 31 -8.96 2.45 22.03
N GLY A 32 -9.87 3.38 21.78
CA GLY A 32 -11.31 3.13 21.58
C GLY A 32 -11.88 3.57 20.24
N ALA A 33 -11.03 4.03 19.32
CA ALA A 33 -11.48 4.47 18.00
C ALA A 33 -10.34 4.41 16.96
N VAL A 34 -10.74 4.42 15.70
CA VAL A 34 -9.87 4.80 14.58
C VAL A 34 -10.30 6.17 14.10
N LEU A 35 -9.35 7.09 14.07
CA LEU A 35 -9.51 8.43 13.52
C LEU A 35 -9.14 8.37 12.04
N LEU A 36 -10.02 8.83 11.18
CA LEU A 36 -9.80 8.86 9.74
C LEU A 36 -9.94 10.29 9.20
N TRP A 37 -8.92 10.77 8.53
CA TRP A 37 -8.98 11.99 7.73
C TRP A 37 -9.06 11.63 6.24
N VAL A 38 -10.11 12.10 5.59
CA VAL A 38 -10.28 12.08 4.14
C VAL A 38 -9.87 13.44 3.60
N VAL A 39 -8.70 13.50 2.97
CA VAL A 39 -8.08 14.74 2.50
C VAL A 39 -8.11 14.78 0.98
N GLU A 40 -8.59 15.89 0.45
CA GLU A 40 -8.51 16.23 -0.97
C GLU A 40 -7.97 17.65 -1.12
N LYS A 41 -7.71 18.05 -2.37
CA LYS A 41 -7.04 19.30 -2.71
C LYS A 41 -7.67 20.57 -2.11
N ASP A 42 -8.99 20.56 -1.91
CA ASP A 42 -9.78 21.72 -1.47
C ASP A 42 -10.55 21.48 -0.16
N ARG A 43 -10.49 20.26 0.41
CA ARG A 43 -11.27 19.91 1.60
C ARG A 43 -10.64 18.82 2.45
N VAL A 44 -11.06 18.80 3.71
CA VAL A 44 -10.79 17.71 4.65
C VAL A 44 -12.10 17.30 5.33
N ARG A 45 -12.25 15.99 5.53
CA ARG A 45 -13.33 15.42 6.36
C ARG A 45 -12.73 14.49 7.39
N PHE A 46 -13.21 14.64 8.61
CA PHE A 46 -12.86 13.78 9.72
C PHE A 46 -13.98 12.79 9.98
N VAL A 47 -13.61 11.53 10.13
CA VAL A 47 -14.51 10.41 10.42
C VAL A 47 -13.98 9.68 11.65
N ASN A 48 -14.83 9.52 12.65
CA ASN A 48 -14.51 8.76 13.85
C ASN A 48 -15.16 7.37 13.76
N ILE A 49 -14.34 6.33 13.79
CA ILE A 49 -14.78 4.93 13.68
C ILE A 49 -14.69 4.29 15.07
N PRO A 50 -15.82 4.07 15.76
CA PRO A 50 -15.82 3.54 17.13
C PRO A 50 -15.50 2.04 17.14
N ILE A 51 -14.23 1.70 17.39
CA ILE A 51 -13.76 0.33 17.56
C ILE A 51 -12.58 0.32 18.53
N ASN A 52 -12.53 -0.65 19.44
CA ASN A 52 -11.36 -0.82 20.30
C ASN A 52 -10.18 -1.34 19.50
N ARG A 53 -8.98 -0.88 19.85
CA ARG A 53 -7.74 -1.33 19.20
C ARG A 53 -7.58 -2.85 19.20
N GLY A 54 -7.93 -3.52 20.30
CA GLY A 54 -7.84 -4.98 20.40
C GLY A 54 -8.73 -5.71 19.39
N ASP A 55 -9.97 -5.26 19.23
CA ASP A 55 -10.92 -5.82 18.27
C ASP A 55 -10.45 -5.59 16.84
N LEU A 56 -9.92 -4.40 16.55
CA LEU A 56 -9.34 -4.09 15.25
C LEU A 56 -8.17 -5.02 14.92
N VAL A 57 -7.25 -5.22 15.88
CA VAL A 57 -6.11 -6.13 15.73
C VAL A 57 -6.58 -7.55 15.45
N ALA A 58 -7.56 -8.05 16.20
CA ALA A 58 -8.11 -9.38 16.02
C ALA A 58 -8.75 -9.56 14.64
N LYS A 59 -9.52 -8.57 14.16
CA LYS A 59 -10.15 -8.61 12.83
C LYS A 59 -9.14 -8.63 11.70
N VAL A 60 -8.12 -7.76 11.76
CA VAL A 60 -7.07 -7.72 10.73
C VAL A 60 -6.25 -9.02 10.74
N ALA A 61 -5.89 -9.54 11.92
CA ALA A 61 -5.19 -10.82 12.03
C ALA A 61 -6.03 -11.97 11.43
N ALA A 62 -7.30 -12.07 11.81
CA ALA A 62 -8.19 -13.12 11.30
C ALA A 62 -8.35 -13.06 9.77
N LEU A 63 -8.45 -11.85 9.18
CA LEU A 63 -8.48 -11.72 7.72
C LEU A 63 -7.17 -12.24 7.10
N ARG A 64 -6.02 -11.87 7.66
CA ARG A 64 -4.72 -12.32 7.15
C ARG A 64 -4.53 -13.82 7.24
N ASP A 65 -4.99 -14.45 8.31
CA ASP A 65 -4.90 -15.90 8.48
C ASP A 65 -5.63 -16.64 7.36
N THR A 66 -6.78 -16.13 6.92
CA THR A 66 -7.55 -16.73 5.82
C THR A 66 -6.83 -16.66 4.47
N VAL A 67 -5.91 -15.70 4.27
CA VAL A 67 -5.14 -15.58 3.01
C VAL A 67 -4.17 -16.74 2.82
N TYR A 68 -3.70 -17.35 3.92
CA TYR A 68 -2.80 -18.50 3.87
C TYR A 68 -3.54 -19.84 3.68
N GLN A 69 -4.87 -19.85 3.70
CA GLN A 69 -5.69 -21.06 3.66
C GLN A 69 -6.62 -21.04 2.45
N ILE A 70 -6.38 -21.92 1.48
CA ILE A 70 -7.08 -21.96 0.19
C ILE A 70 -8.60 -22.22 0.37
N ASP A 71 -8.99 -22.94 1.43
CA ASP A 71 -10.37 -23.38 1.65
C ASP A 71 -11.23 -22.39 2.47
N GLU A 72 -10.69 -21.28 2.95
CA GLU A 72 -11.40 -20.33 3.83
C GLU A 72 -12.07 -19.15 3.07
N LYS A 73 -12.43 -19.33 1.80
CA LYS A 73 -12.96 -18.24 0.95
C LYS A 73 -14.19 -17.52 1.52
N GLU A 74 -15.12 -18.26 2.11
CA GLU A 74 -16.33 -17.67 2.71
C GLU A 74 -16.00 -16.81 3.93
N ARG A 75 -15.10 -17.31 4.78
CA ARG A 75 -14.62 -16.58 5.97
C ARG A 75 -13.81 -15.34 5.58
N PHE A 76 -12.95 -15.46 4.57
CA PHE A 76 -12.24 -14.33 3.97
C PHE A 76 -13.23 -13.25 3.51
N ASN A 77 -14.25 -13.63 2.72
CA ASN A 77 -15.26 -12.69 2.22
C ASN A 77 -16.01 -11.99 3.35
N ALA A 78 -16.42 -12.72 4.39
CA ALA A 78 -17.13 -12.15 5.52
C ALA A 78 -16.28 -11.12 6.30
N LEU A 79 -15.02 -11.47 6.62
CA LEU A 79 -14.09 -10.57 7.32
C LEU A 79 -13.68 -9.38 6.46
N SER A 80 -13.48 -9.60 5.17
CA SER A 80 -13.16 -8.59 4.18
C SER A 80 -14.29 -7.56 4.05
N GLN A 81 -15.54 -8.02 3.94
CA GLN A 81 -16.72 -7.14 3.94
C GLN A 81 -16.94 -6.43 5.26
N GLU A 82 -16.65 -7.09 6.40
CA GLU A 82 -16.72 -6.43 7.70
C GLU A 82 -15.71 -5.26 7.79
N LEU A 83 -14.45 -5.50 7.41
CA LEU A 83 -13.41 -4.46 7.43
C LEU A 83 -13.66 -3.37 6.39
N TYR A 84 -14.23 -3.70 5.22
CA TYR A 84 -14.68 -2.71 4.24
C TYR A 84 -15.74 -1.77 4.83
N ARG A 85 -16.79 -2.33 5.43
CA ARG A 85 -17.88 -1.56 6.06
C ARG A 85 -17.39 -0.71 7.22
N LEU A 86 -16.41 -1.20 7.97
CA LEU A 86 -15.84 -0.50 9.10
C LEU A 86 -14.93 0.67 8.67
N LEU A 87 -14.04 0.45 7.71
CA LEU A 87 -12.92 1.37 7.43
C LEU A 87 -13.11 2.21 6.16
N ILE A 88 -13.82 1.67 5.15
CA ILE A 88 -13.93 2.29 3.82
C ILE A 88 -15.28 2.95 3.62
N GLU A 89 -16.37 2.24 3.94
CA GLU A 89 -17.72 2.74 3.70
C GLU A 89 -18.01 4.11 4.33
N PRO A 90 -17.55 4.43 5.57
CA PRO A 90 -17.72 5.75 6.15
C PRO A 90 -17.01 6.89 5.39
N ALA A 91 -15.98 6.55 4.60
CA ALA A 91 -15.21 7.50 3.80
C ALA A 91 -15.81 7.72 2.40
N LEU A 92 -16.57 6.76 1.85
CA LEU A 92 -17.08 6.79 0.47
C LEU A 92 -17.84 8.08 0.11
N PRO A 93 -18.73 8.64 0.95
CA PRO A 93 -19.42 9.89 0.64
C PRO A 93 -18.47 11.10 0.49
N HIS A 94 -17.23 10.96 0.93
CA HIS A 94 -16.21 12.00 0.93
C HIS A 94 -15.11 11.77 -0.12
N ILE A 95 -15.10 10.63 -0.81
CA ILE A 95 -14.14 10.33 -1.88
C ILE A 95 -14.71 10.84 -3.22
N ARG A 96 -14.08 11.87 -3.80
CA ARG A 96 -14.31 12.33 -5.18
C ARG A 96 -13.18 11.90 -6.12
N GLY A 97 -11.99 11.62 -5.57
CA GLY A 97 -10.85 11.14 -6.32
C GLY A 97 -11.11 9.77 -6.95
N LYS A 98 -10.36 9.49 -8.01
CA LYS A 98 -10.36 8.18 -8.70
C LYS A 98 -9.26 7.26 -8.18
N GLU A 99 -8.34 7.79 -7.39
CA GLU A 99 -7.20 7.09 -6.81
C GLU A 99 -7.20 7.29 -5.30
N LEU A 100 -6.79 6.26 -4.56
CA LEU A 100 -6.68 6.30 -3.11
C LEU A 100 -5.22 6.26 -2.68
N LEU A 101 -4.82 7.24 -1.87
CA LEU A 101 -3.55 7.24 -1.17
C LEU A 101 -3.80 6.96 0.31
N ILE A 102 -3.38 5.80 0.79
CA ILE A 102 -3.65 5.36 2.15
C ILE A 102 -2.41 5.55 3.02
N ILE A 103 -2.58 6.24 4.16
CA ILE A 103 -1.60 6.32 5.24
C ILE A 103 -2.15 5.50 6.41
N PRO A 104 -1.73 4.24 6.56
CA PRO A 104 -2.15 3.40 7.66
C PRO A 104 -1.40 3.75 8.95
N HIS A 105 -1.96 3.32 10.08
CA HIS A 105 -1.33 3.38 11.39
C HIS A 105 -1.59 2.08 12.17
N ASP A 106 -0.63 1.67 13.00
CA ASP A 106 -0.73 0.46 13.82
C ASP A 106 -1.00 -0.81 12.96
N VAL A 107 -1.86 -1.72 13.42
CA VAL A 107 -2.19 -2.97 12.73
C VAL A 107 -2.71 -2.78 11.30
N LEU A 108 -3.19 -1.58 10.94
CA LEU A 108 -3.66 -1.27 9.60
C LEU A 108 -2.55 -1.30 8.55
N HIS A 109 -1.28 -1.26 8.93
CA HIS A 109 -0.16 -1.50 8.00
C HIS A 109 -0.19 -2.91 7.39
N TYR A 110 -0.85 -3.86 8.05
CA TYR A 110 -0.95 -5.25 7.60
C TYR A 110 -2.26 -5.55 6.87
N LEU A 111 -3.17 -4.58 6.76
CA LEU A 111 -4.46 -4.77 6.11
C LEU A 111 -4.31 -4.71 4.58
N PRO A 112 -4.67 -5.77 3.83
CA PRO A 112 -4.69 -5.71 2.38
C PRO A 112 -5.91 -4.92 1.88
N TYR A 113 -5.86 -3.58 1.86
CA TYR A 113 -6.99 -2.73 1.46
C TYR A 113 -7.53 -3.07 0.07
N GLN A 114 -6.64 -3.43 -0.86
CA GLN A 114 -7.00 -3.86 -2.22
C GLN A 114 -7.98 -5.04 -2.23
N ALA A 115 -7.86 -5.92 -1.23
CA ALA A 115 -8.61 -7.17 -1.10
C ALA A 115 -9.88 -7.00 -0.26
N LEU A 116 -10.18 -5.80 0.22
CA LEU A 116 -11.44 -5.50 0.89
C LEU A 116 -12.59 -5.55 -0.11
N VAL A 117 -13.65 -6.25 0.26
CA VAL A 117 -14.80 -6.53 -0.61
C VAL A 117 -15.96 -5.64 -0.19
N SER A 118 -16.52 -4.90 -1.15
CA SER A 118 -17.69 -4.06 -0.94
C SER A 118 -18.95 -4.89 -0.67
N SER A 119 -20.01 -4.22 -0.21
CA SER A 119 -21.34 -4.84 -0.09
C SER A 119 -21.88 -5.42 -1.40
N GLN A 120 -21.36 -4.98 -2.56
CA GLN A 120 -21.71 -5.46 -3.89
C GLN A 120 -20.83 -6.64 -4.34
N GLY A 121 -19.92 -7.13 -3.51
CA GLY A 121 -19.03 -8.24 -3.83
C GLY A 121 -17.83 -7.89 -4.72
N LYS A 122 -17.53 -6.59 -4.91
CA LYS A 122 -16.36 -6.13 -5.67
C LYS A 122 -15.19 -5.83 -4.75
N TYR A 123 -13.98 -6.14 -5.18
CA TYR A 123 -12.76 -5.76 -4.48
C TYR A 123 -12.50 -4.25 -4.64
N LEU A 124 -12.00 -3.60 -3.60
CA LEU A 124 -11.74 -2.15 -3.59
C LEU A 124 -10.80 -1.73 -4.73
N ILE A 125 -9.81 -2.57 -5.06
CA ILE A 125 -8.85 -2.30 -6.16
C ILE A 125 -9.51 -2.24 -7.54
N GLN A 126 -10.72 -2.80 -7.71
CA GLN A 126 -11.45 -2.75 -8.97
C GLN A 126 -12.09 -1.37 -9.20
N ASP A 127 -12.35 -0.63 -8.12
CA ASP A 127 -12.92 0.71 -8.20
C ASP A 127 -11.84 1.80 -8.10
N TYR A 128 -10.75 1.55 -7.35
CA TYR A 128 -9.70 2.53 -7.10
C TYR A 128 -8.29 1.92 -7.18
N PRO A 129 -7.36 2.49 -7.96
CA PRO A 129 -5.93 2.30 -7.74
C PRO A 129 -5.53 2.76 -6.33
N ILE A 130 -4.72 1.95 -5.63
CA ILE A 130 -4.34 2.19 -4.24
C ILE A 130 -2.82 2.35 -4.12
N TYR A 131 -2.40 3.42 -3.47
CA TYR A 131 -1.02 3.73 -3.11
C TYR A 131 -0.88 3.84 -1.59
N TYR A 132 0.33 3.64 -1.09
CA TYR A 132 0.63 3.76 0.33
C TYR A 132 1.76 4.74 0.59
N LEU A 133 1.64 5.44 1.72
CA LEU A 133 2.75 6.10 2.39
C LEU A 133 2.72 5.75 3.87
N SER A 134 3.88 5.71 4.52
CA SER A 134 3.96 5.54 5.98
C SER A 134 3.74 6.85 6.75
N SER A 135 3.74 7.99 6.07
CA SER A 135 3.46 9.32 6.63
C SER A 135 3.20 10.33 5.52
N ALA A 136 2.32 11.31 5.76
CA ALA A 136 2.06 12.42 4.85
C ALA A 136 3.34 13.26 4.60
N SER A 137 4.21 13.39 5.60
CA SER A 137 5.47 14.13 5.48
C SER A 137 6.42 13.57 4.42
N LEU A 138 6.22 12.34 3.94
CA LEU A 138 7.03 11.76 2.87
C LEU A 138 6.66 12.27 1.47
N MET A 139 5.47 12.86 1.29
CA MET A 139 4.99 13.35 0.00
C MET A 139 5.93 14.37 -0.65
N GLN A 140 6.58 15.21 0.17
CA GLN A 140 7.54 16.22 -0.31
C GLN A 140 8.75 15.58 -1.01
N PHE A 141 9.24 14.44 -0.50
CA PHE A 141 10.43 13.76 -1.04
C PHE A 141 10.13 12.91 -2.28
N THR A 142 8.91 12.39 -2.41
CA THR A 142 8.51 11.55 -3.55
C THR A 142 8.31 12.36 -4.83
N ARG A 143 7.87 13.62 -4.71
CA ARG A 143 7.58 14.47 -5.88
C ARG A 143 8.84 14.97 -6.58
N GLU A 144 9.88 15.29 -5.80
CA GLU A 144 11.17 15.77 -6.34
C GLU A 144 11.85 14.70 -7.20
N LYS A 145 11.80 13.43 -6.76
CA LYS A 145 12.40 12.31 -7.50
C LYS A 145 11.71 11.96 -8.81
N ARG A 146 10.41 12.25 -8.98
CA ARG A 146 9.68 12.02 -10.25
C ARG A 146 10.17 12.92 -11.39
N ARG A 147 10.79 14.06 -11.09
CA ARG A 147 11.27 15.00 -12.11
C ARG A 147 12.60 14.58 -12.74
N THR A 148 13.38 13.74 -12.06
CA THR A 148 14.75 13.39 -12.49
C THR A 148 14.84 12.11 -13.34
N SER A 149 13.77 11.31 -13.44
CA SER A 149 13.78 9.98 -14.04
C SER A 149 13.25 9.95 -15.49
N ARG A 150 13.73 10.83 -16.38
CA ARG A 150 13.31 10.83 -17.79
C ARG A 150 14.44 10.77 -18.83
N GLU A 151 15.61 10.24 -18.47
CA GLU A 151 16.65 9.91 -19.46
C GLU A 151 17.29 8.54 -19.18
N GLY A 152 17.01 7.57 -20.05
CA GLY A 152 17.73 6.29 -20.16
C GLY A 152 17.50 5.30 -19.03
N ASP A 153 16.29 4.72 -18.95
CA ASP A 153 15.86 3.78 -17.90
C ASP A 153 16.76 2.53 -17.84
N ARG A 154 17.76 2.61 -16.96
CA ARG A 154 18.55 1.48 -16.51
C ARG A 154 17.75 0.68 -15.50
N ALA A 155 17.65 -0.62 -15.71
CA ALA A 155 16.99 -1.52 -14.77
C ALA A 155 17.98 -2.52 -14.17
N LEU A 156 17.92 -2.67 -12.85
CA LEU A 156 18.55 -3.76 -12.12
C LEU A 156 17.47 -4.80 -11.81
N VAL A 157 17.58 -5.97 -12.42
CA VAL A 157 16.64 -7.07 -12.23
C VAL A 157 17.33 -8.13 -11.38
N MET A 158 16.76 -8.47 -10.22
CA MET A 158 17.28 -9.52 -9.34
C MET A 158 16.27 -10.66 -9.25
N ALA A 159 16.74 -11.90 -9.32
CA ALA A 159 15.89 -13.07 -9.15
C ALA A 159 16.56 -14.20 -8.38
N ASN A 160 15.70 -15.03 -7.76
CA ASN A 160 16.07 -16.26 -7.05
C ASN A 160 17.27 -16.07 -6.11
N PRO A 161 17.18 -15.24 -5.06
CA PRO A 161 18.29 -15.06 -4.13
C PRO A 161 18.67 -16.41 -3.49
N ASN A 162 19.96 -16.72 -3.45
CA ASN A 162 20.44 -17.93 -2.79
C ASN A 162 20.32 -17.79 -1.27
N LEU A 163 19.40 -18.53 -0.65
CA LEU A 163 19.14 -18.53 0.79
C LEU A 163 19.81 -19.71 1.52
N GLY A 164 20.60 -20.53 0.83
CA GLY A 164 21.31 -21.68 1.40
C GLY A 164 20.47 -22.94 1.59
N ASP A 165 19.18 -22.91 1.24
CA ASP A 165 18.26 -24.06 1.26
C ASP A 165 17.48 -24.13 -0.06
N GLU A 166 17.54 -25.29 -0.73
CA GLU A 166 16.88 -25.50 -2.02
C GLU A 166 15.35 -25.42 -1.96
N ALA A 167 14.74 -25.64 -0.80
CA ALA A 167 13.29 -25.54 -0.63
C ALA A 167 12.76 -24.12 -0.86
N TYR A 168 13.63 -23.11 -0.70
CA TYR A 168 13.29 -21.70 -0.94
C TYR A 168 13.69 -21.20 -2.34
N ASN A 169 14.25 -22.06 -3.20
CA ASN A 169 14.65 -21.67 -4.56
C ASN A 169 13.42 -21.42 -5.45
N LEU A 170 13.30 -20.19 -5.94
CA LEU A 170 12.29 -19.76 -6.89
C LEU A 170 12.79 -19.99 -8.32
N ARG A 171 12.95 -21.26 -8.71
CA ARG A 171 13.61 -21.66 -9.98
C ARG A 171 13.00 -21.00 -11.23
N PHE A 172 11.71 -20.67 -11.21
CA PHE A 172 11.03 -20.00 -12.33
C PHE A 172 11.26 -18.48 -12.35
N ALA A 173 11.57 -17.86 -11.21
CA ALA A 173 11.78 -16.42 -11.12
C ALA A 173 13.02 -15.97 -11.91
N GLU A 174 14.04 -16.83 -12.06
CA GLU A 174 15.22 -16.51 -12.88
C GLU A 174 14.87 -16.35 -14.36
N ARG A 175 14.03 -17.24 -14.89
CA ARG A 175 13.59 -17.16 -16.27
C ARG A 175 12.78 -15.89 -16.50
N GLU A 176 11.85 -15.58 -15.61
CA GLU A 176 11.04 -14.37 -15.69
C GLU A 176 11.90 -13.11 -15.62
N ALA A 177 12.88 -13.05 -14.72
CA ALA A 177 13.79 -11.92 -14.62
C ALA A 177 14.62 -11.70 -15.88
N LYS A 178 15.10 -12.77 -16.52
CA LYS A 178 15.84 -12.69 -17.79
C LYS A 178 14.95 -12.13 -18.90
N GLU A 179 13.66 -12.50 -18.96
CA GLU A 179 12.73 -11.94 -19.95
C GLU A 179 12.38 -10.47 -19.67
N ILE A 180 12.24 -10.08 -18.39
CA ILE A 180 11.98 -8.67 -18.01
C ILE A 180 13.19 -7.79 -18.34
N ALA A 181 14.41 -8.27 -18.06
CA ALA A 181 15.62 -7.49 -18.28
C ALA A 181 15.74 -7.03 -19.74
N ARG A 182 15.42 -7.92 -20.69
CA ARG A 182 15.46 -7.65 -22.15
C ARG A 182 14.57 -6.50 -22.62
N VAL A 183 13.59 -6.09 -21.81
CA VAL A 183 12.70 -4.96 -22.12
C VAL A 183 13.42 -3.61 -21.91
N TYR A 184 14.52 -3.57 -21.15
CA TYR A 184 15.20 -2.33 -20.79
C TYR A 184 16.47 -2.09 -21.63
N PRO A 185 16.72 -0.83 -22.08
CA PRO A 185 17.85 -0.52 -22.98
C PRO A 185 19.25 -0.72 -22.36
N ALA A 186 19.36 -0.66 -21.03
CA ALA A 186 20.59 -0.87 -20.30
C ALA A 186 20.28 -1.71 -19.05
N GLU A 187 20.53 -3.01 -19.17
CA GLU A 187 20.08 -4.03 -18.23
C GLU A 187 21.23 -4.64 -17.41
N ARG A 188 20.94 -5.00 -16.16
CA ARG A 188 21.80 -5.89 -15.38
C ARG A 188 20.92 -6.90 -14.65
N CYS A 189 21.07 -8.18 -14.97
CA CYS A 189 20.37 -9.27 -14.30
C CYS A 189 21.30 -9.95 -13.29
N LEU A 190 20.89 -10.06 -12.03
CA LEU A 190 21.60 -10.81 -10.99
C LEU A 190 20.80 -12.06 -10.60
N SER A 191 21.41 -13.22 -10.80
CA SER A 191 20.88 -14.54 -10.40
C SER A 191 22.03 -15.45 -9.94
N PRO A 192 21.78 -16.50 -9.13
CA PRO A 192 22.81 -17.44 -8.68
C PRO A 192 23.65 -18.06 -9.81
N GLU A 193 23.04 -18.29 -10.98
CA GLU A 193 23.73 -18.83 -12.16
C GLU A 193 24.35 -17.74 -13.07
N GLY A 194 24.11 -16.46 -12.76
CA GLY A 194 24.50 -15.30 -13.57
C GLY A 194 25.37 -14.32 -12.78
N SER A 195 26.61 -14.69 -12.51
CA SER A 195 27.65 -13.76 -12.06
C SER A 195 28.03 -12.78 -13.17
N TYR A 196 27.79 -11.48 -12.91
CA TYR A 196 28.45 -10.30 -13.48
C TYR A 196 28.74 -10.34 -14.99
N GLN A 197 27.85 -9.77 -15.80
CA GLN A 197 28.32 -9.04 -16.98
C GLN A 197 28.13 -7.54 -16.73
N ALA A 198 29.23 -6.82 -16.91
CA ALA A 198 29.39 -5.39 -16.71
C ALA A 198 29.14 -4.63 -18.01
#